data_AF-A0A4T0TBZ5-F1
#
_entry.id   AF-A0A4T0TBZ5-F1
#
_cell.length_a   1.000
_cell.length_b   1.000
_cell.length_c   1.000
_cell.angle_alpha   90.00
_cell.angle_beta   90.00
_cell.angle_gamma   90.00
#
_symmetry.space_group_name_H-M   'P 1'
#
loop_
_entity.id
_entity.type
_entity.pdbx_description
1 polymer ?
#
loop_
_entity_poly.entity_id
_entity_poly.type
_entity_poly.pdbx_seq_one_letter_code
_entity_poly.pdbx_strand_id
1 'polypeptide(L)'
;MSAISLYRNLLREFSKSTPKGERNGQIFGHLRTLFISSTHSQEDMQNMVEFLKASRNHKDLLKRYNPLSDQTPEERVKATARRVGLDVPKTV
;
A
#
# COMPACT_ATOMS: atom_id res chain seq x y z
N MET A 1 10.41 -23.14 -5.20
CA MET A 1 11.20 -21.93 -5.53
C MET A 1 12.52 -21.97 -4.76
N SER A 2 13.62 -21.50 -5.34
CA SER A 2 14.89 -21.37 -4.58
C SER A 2 14.77 -20.23 -3.55
N ALA A 3 15.40 -20.35 -2.39
CA ALA A 3 15.38 -19.31 -1.34
C ALA A 3 15.80 -17.93 -1.87
N ILE A 4 16.79 -17.88 -2.78
CA ILE A 4 17.26 -16.63 -3.40
C ILE A 4 16.16 -16.02 -4.29
N SER A 5 15.44 -16.85 -5.04
CA SER A 5 14.35 -16.39 -5.90
C SER A 5 13.18 -15.83 -5.08
N LEU A 6 12.87 -16.47 -3.94
CA LEU A 6 11.84 -16.03 -3.01
C LEU A 6 12.18 -14.67 -2.38
N TYR A 7 13.41 -14.52 -1.87
CA TYR A 7 13.89 -13.25 -1.33
C TYR A 7 13.82 -12.10 -2.34
N ARG A 8 14.28 -12.36 -3.58
CA ARG A 8 14.21 -11.36 -4.66
C ARG A 8 12.77 -11.00 -4.99
N ASN A 9 11.86 -11.96 -4.97
CA ASN A 9 10.45 -11.73 -5.22
C ASN A 9 9.83 -10.84 -4.14
N LEU A 10 10.10 -11.13 -2.86
CA LEU A 10 9.69 -10.30 -1.71
C LEU A 10 10.12 -8.84 -1.90
N LEU A 11 11.42 -8.60 -2.10
CA LEU A 11 11.92 -7.23 -2.24
C LEU A 11 11.30 -6.50 -3.45
N ARG A 12 11.08 -7.23 -4.55
CA ARG A 12 10.44 -6.66 -5.74
C ARG A 12 8.98 -6.32 -5.47
N GLU A 13 8.20 -7.21 -4.87
CA GLU A 13 6.79 -6.92 -4.55
C GLU A 13 6.68 -5.79 -3.53
N PHE A 14 7.52 -5.74 -2.49
CA PHE A 14 7.57 -4.61 -1.57
C PHE A 14 7.84 -3.29 -2.32
N SER A 15 8.83 -3.28 -3.23
CA SER A 15 9.14 -2.09 -4.03
C SER A 15 8.01 -1.67 -4.97
N LYS A 16 7.17 -2.62 -5.44
CA LYS A 16 6.00 -2.34 -6.28
C LYS A 16 4.83 -1.80 -5.46
N SER A 17 4.65 -2.28 -4.24
CA SER A 17 3.56 -1.86 -3.36
C SER A 17 3.80 -0.48 -2.74
N THR A 18 5.07 -0.05 -2.59
CA THR A 18 5.42 1.26 -2.01
C THR A 18 5.85 2.27 -3.08
N PRO A 19 5.19 3.45 -3.19
CA PRO A 19 5.59 4.54 -4.07
C PRO A 19 7.03 4.99 -3.82
N LYS A 20 7.75 5.40 -4.87
CA LYS A 20 9.19 5.74 -4.79
C LYS A 20 9.57 6.74 -3.69
N GLY A 21 8.70 7.71 -3.39
CA GLY A 21 8.96 8.75 -2.37
C GLY A 21 8.74 8.31 -0.92
N GLU A 22 8.02 7.21 -0.70
CA GLU A 22 7.66 6.71 0.65
C GLU A 22 8.50 5.49 1.05
N ARG A 23 9.48 5.11 0.22
CA ARG A 23 10.32 3.92 0.47
C ARG A 23 11.32 4.19 1.58
N ASN A 24 11.02 3.72 2.78
CA ASN A 24 11.99 3.73 3.87
C ASN A 24 13.05 2.63 3.66
N GLY A 25 14.31 3.05 3.46
CA GLY A 25 15.46 2.17 3.30
C GLY A 25 15.67 1.20 4.48
N GLN A 26 15.29 1.61 5.69
CA GLN A 26 15.40 0.77 6.89
C GLN A 26 14.54 -0.49 6.76
N ILE A 27 13.37 -0.40 6.11
CA ILE A 27 12.48 -1.55 5.94
C ILE A 27 13.15 -2.64 5.10
N PHE A 28 13.90 -2.27 4.05
CA PHE A 28 14.69 -3.25 3.28
C PHE A 28 15.74 -3.95 4.14
N GLY A 29 16.36 -3.23 5.08
CA GLY A 29 17.28 -3.79 6.08
C GLY A 29 16.58 -4.80 6.99
N HIS A 30 15.39 -4.46 7.50
CA HIS A 30 14.60 -5.33 8.37
C HIS A 30 14.11 -6.58 7.61
N LEU A 31 13.65 -6.45 6.37
CA LEU A 31 13.26 -7.59 5.54
C LEU A 31 14.44 -8.53 5.28
N ARG A 32 15.65 -7.97 5.12
CA ARG A 32 16.86 -8.77 4.99
C ARG A 32 17.22 -9.49 6.29
N THR A 33 17.16 -8.81 7.44
CA THR A 33 17.46 -9.46 8.72
C THR A 33 16.45 -10.56 9.02
N LEU A 34 15.16 -10.33 8.76
CA LEU A 34 14.09 -11.34 8.88
C LEU A 34 14.33 -12.56 7.99
N PHE A 35 14.82 -12.37 6.77
CA PHE A 35 15.11 -13.48 5.85
C PHE A 35 16.37 -14.27 6.28
N ILE A 36 17.40 -13.59 6.79
CA ILE A 36 18.65 -14.23 7.23
C ILE A 36 18.48 -14.93 8.57
N SER A 37 17.72 -14.35 9.50
CA SER A 37 17.50 -14.89 10.84
C SER A 37 16.83 -16.26 10.83
N SER A 38 16.26 -16.70 9.69
CA SER A 38 15.58 -17.99 9.51
C SER A 38 14.53 -18.27 10.59
N THR A 39 13.99 -17.20 11.19
CA THR A 39 12.96 -17.25 12.24
C THR A 39 11.62 -17.69 11.69
N HIS A 40 11.43 -17.55 10.38
CA HIS A 40 10.20 -17.84 9.66
C HIS A 40 10.43 -18.94 8.64
N SER A 41 9.40 -19.76 8.44
CA SER A 41 9.41 -20.81 7.43
C SER A 41 9.42 -20.20 6.02
N GLN A 42 9.79 -21.01 5.02
CA GLN A 42 9.65 -20.58 3.61
C GLN A 42 8.19 -20.28 3.24
N GLU A 43 7.24 -20.96 3.88
CA GLU A 43 5.81 -20.75 3.68
C GLU A 43 5.37 -19.38 4.19
N ASP A 44 5.84 -18.96 5.37
CA ASP A 44 5.56 -17.62 5.90
C ASP A 44 6.06 -16.52 4.97
N MET A 45 7.24 -16.71 4.38
CA MET A 45 7.81 -15.78 3.41
C MET A 45 6.98 -15.73 2.12
N GLN A 46 6.46 -16.87 1.67
CA GLN A 46 5.56 -16.94 0.53
C GLN A 46 4.23 -16.24 0.83
N ASN A 47 3.69 -16.44 2.03
CA ASN A 47 2.47 -15.78 2.50
C ASN A 47 2.65 -14.26 2.56
N MET A 48 3.83 -13.79 3.01
CA MET A 48 4.16 -12.36 3.02
C MET A 48 4.17 -11.77 1.61
N VAL A 49 4.74 -12.48 0.63
CA VAL A 49 4.73 -12.06 -0.78
C VAL A 49 3.29 -11.95 -1.29
N GLU A 50 2.44 -12.95 -1.03
CA GLU A 50 1.05 -12.92 -1.48
C GLU A 50 0.26 -11.81 -0.78
N PHE A 51 0.49 -11.58 0.51
CA PHE A 51 -0.11 -10.47 1.24
C PHE A 51 0.26 -9.10 0.64
N LEU A 52 1.53 -8.87 0.29
CA LEU A 52 1.97 -7.61 -0.32
C LEU A 52 1.31 -7.38 -1.69
N LYS A 53 1.17 -8.45 -2.47
CA LYS A 53 0.50 -8.42 -3.78
C LYS A 53 -1.01 -8.18 -3.64
N ALA A 54 -1.67 -8.86 -2.71
CA ALA A 54 -3.08 -8.64 -2.39
C ALA A 54 -3.32 -7.20 -1.90
N SER A 55 -2.45 -6.69 -1.03
CA SER A 55 -2.52 -5.30 -0.53
C SER A 55 -2.43 -4.27 -1.66
N ARG A 56 -1.52 -4.48 -2.62
CA ARG A 56 -1.41 -3.61 -3.81
C ARG A 56 -2.68 -3.66 -4.64
N ASN A 57 -3.16 -4.86 -4.97
CA ASN A 57 -4.36 -5.05 -5.78
C ASN A 57 -5.60 -4.45 -5.09
N HIS A 58 -5.72 -4.59 -3.77
CA HIS A 58 -6.78 -3.97 -2.99
C HIS A 58 -6.75 -2.44 -3.11
N LYS A 59 -5.57 -1.82 -2.99
CA LYS A 59 -5.41 -0.37 -3.20
C LYS A 59 -5.82 0.07 -4.61
N ASP A 60 -5.46 -0.71 -5.63
CA ASP A 60 -5.86 -0.44 -7.02
C ASP A 60 -7.37 -0.55 -7.23
N LEU A 61 -8.01 -1.56 -6.62
CA LEU A 61 -9.46 -1.75 -6.68
C LEU A 61 -10.21 -0.63 -5.96
N LEU A 62 -9.75 -0.23 -4.77
CA LEU A 62 -10.33 0.92 -4.06
C LEU A 62 -10.28 2.19 -4.92
N LYS A 63 -9.12 2.48 -5.54
CA LYS A 63 -8.99 3.65 -6.40
C LYS A 63 -9.94 3.62 -7.60
N ARG A 64 -10.23 2.44 -8.17
CA ARG A 64 -11.11 2.29 -9.34
C ARG A 64 -12.59 2.37 -8.99
N TYR A 65 -12.99 1.69 -7.92
CA TYR A 65 -14.41 1.49 -7.60
C TYR A 65 -14.92 2.40 -6.47
N ASN A 66 -14.01 2.96 -5.67
CA ASN A 66 -14.34 3.90 -4.60
C ASN A 66 -13.33 5.07 -4.53
N PRO A 67 -13.24 5.93 -5.57
CA PRO A 67 -12.27 7.02 -5.61
C PRO A 67 -12.48 8.11 -4.54
N LEU A 68 -13.63 8.10 -3.86
CA LEU A 68 -13.96 9.03 -2.77
C LEU A 68 -13.62 8.45 -1.39
N SER A 69 -13.01 7.26 -1.31
CA SER A 69 -12.63 6.62 -0.04
C SER A 69 -11.66 7.46 0.79
N ASP A 70 -10.81 8.22 0.10
CA ASP A 70 -9.73 8.98 0.72
C ASP A 70 -10.19 10.40 1.13
N GLN A 71 -11.40 10.81 0.75
CA GLN A 71 -11.93 12.14 1.05
C GLN A 71 -12.61 12.16 2.42
N THR A 72 -12.28 13.18 3.22
CA THR A 72 -13.03 13.41 4.46
C THR A 72 -14.48 13.80 4.15
N PRO A 73 -15.42 13.63 5.10
CA PRO A 73 -16.80 14.08 4.91
C PRO A 73 -16.90 15.55 4.47
N GLU A 74 -16.06 16.42 5.03
CA GLU A 74 -16.03 17.86 4.72
C GLU A 74 -15.58 18.12 3.29
N GLU A 75 -14.54 17.42 2.83
CA GLU A 75 -14.05 17.49 1.44
C GLU A 75 -15.11 17.03 0.45
N ARG A 76 -15.88 15.98 0.81
CA ARG A 76 -16.99 15.48 -0.01
C ARG A 76 -18.12 16.50 -0.13
N VAL A 77 -18.50 17.15 0.97
CA VAL A 77 -19.51 18.22 0.96
C VAL A 77 -19.04 19.37 0.09
N LYS A 78 -17.77 19.80 0.24
CA LYS A 78 -17.18 20.85 -0.58
C LYS A 78 -17.12 20.50 -2.07
N ALA A 79 -16.72 19.27 -2.41
CA ALA A 79 -16.68 18.79 -3.78
C ALA A 79 -18.10 18.75 -4.40
N THR A 80 -19.11 18.42 -3.59
CA THR A 80 -20.52 18.40 -4.03
C THR A 80 -21.07 19.81 -4.21
N ALA A 81 -20.79 20.75 -3.29
CA ALA A 81 -21.19 22.16 -3.43
C ALA A 81 -20.63 22.77 -4.73
N ARG A 82 -19.36 22.49 -5.05
CA ARG A 82 -18.73 22.96 -6.30
C ARG A 82 -19.38 22.41 -7.57
N ARG A 83 -19.99 21.22 -7.54
CA ARG A 83 -20.70 20.65 -8.71
C ARG A 83 -21.91 21.51 -9.13
N VAL A 84 -22.50 22.24 -8.18
CA VAL A 84 -23.65 23.12 -8.43
C VAL A 84 -23.26 24.61 -8.47
N GLY A 85 -21.96 24.92 -8.52
CA GLY A 85 -21.47 26.30 -8.51
C GLY A 85 -21.58 27.01 -7.16
N LEU A 86 -21.74 26.27 -6.06
CA LEU A 86 -21.78 26.79 -4.69
C LEU A 86 -20.46 26.50 -3.95
N ASP A 87 -20.21 27.23 -2.87
CA ASP A 87 -19.13 26.93 -1.92
C ASP A 87 -19.73 26.64 -0.54
N VAL A 88 -19.01 25.85 0.27
CA VAL A 88 -19.42 25.55 1.65
C VAL A 88 -19.20 26.78 2.55
N PRO A 89 -20.17 27.13 3.41
CA PRO A 89 -20.00 28.23 4.35
C PRO A 89 -18.85 27.92 5.32
N LYS A 90 -18.05 28.94 5.65
CA LYS A 90 -17.03 28.82 6.69
C LYS A 90 -17.75 28.75 8.04
N THR A 91 -17.53 27.67 8.78
CA THR A 91 -17.96 27.61 10.18
C THR A 91 -17.21 28.71 10.95
N VAL A 92 -17.96 29.62 11.58
CA VAL A 92 -17.43 30.68 12.46
C VAL A 92 -17.02 30.07 13.79
#